data_AF-A0A1W1ZQY0-F1
#
_entry.id   AF-A0A1W1ZQY0-F1
#
_cell.length_a   1.000
_cell.length_b   1.000
_cell.length_c   1.000
_cell.angle_alpha   90.00
_cell.angle_beta   90.00
_cell.angle_gamma   90.00
#
_symmetry.space_group_name_H-M   'P 1'
#
loop_
_entity.id
_entity.type
_entity.pdbx_description
1 polymer ?
#
loop_
_entity_poly.entity_id
_entity_poly.type
_entity_poly.pdbx_seq_one_letter_code
_entity_poly.pdbx_strand_id
1 'polypeptide(L)'
;MNFAALNSAVNDLRNGLCAQVSDNALLSVKSRPPAGNNDEASFLRLTTWCYILIFEAGRVGIRYLLKVPPPLGDLARSESANKICNNVNLLRTWFFHNLDFEDTKRKEVSNWFLAQCKVISPTEKKHWKACIKGLCKEGTELIVYCNEVLSKIAASEEDKEIFFEDLINRIERNWPAYEFDKLVSNAASHIGENLDVVKFRNIKLSTWRQYLEQQPEDADLRREATRIIERDVHDHFRSILPVTTQEIMTVLGLDPGPEVRDAIELSRSLFNDGVRDPETLLEQLKSKYS
;
A
#
# COMPACT_ATOMS: atom_id res chain seq x y z
N MET A 1 -24.90 12.69 -18.51
CA MET A 1 -23.50 13.02 -18.23
C MET A 1 -22.66 12.74 -19.46
N ASN A 2 -21.66 13.57 -19.73
CA ASN A 2 -20.73 13.44 -20.85
C ASN A 2 -19.28 13.53 -20.33
N PHE A 3 -18.31 13.36 -21.21
CA PHE A 3 -16.90 13.40 -20.83
C PHE A 3 -16.47 14.77 -20.25
N ALA A 4 -17.04 15.87 -20.73
CA ALA A 4 -16.71 17.20 -20.21
C ALA A 4 -17.09 17.35 -18.72
N ALA A 5 -18.27 16.85 -18.33
CA ALA A 5 -18.69 16.84 -16.93
C ALA A 5 -17.78 15.98 -16.05
N LEU A 6 -17.41 14.79 -16.53
CA LEU A 6 -16.44 13.93 -15.84
C LEU A 6 -15.09 14.63 -15.66
N ASN A 7 -14.56 15.21 -16.74
CA ASN A 7 -13.27 15.88 -16.71
C ASN A 7 -13.29 17.13 -15.80
N SER A 8 -14.40 17.86 -15.74
CA SER A 8 -14.59 18.94 -14.79
C SER A 8 -14.50 18.44 -13.35
N ALA A 9 -15.25 17.40 -12.99
CA ALA A 9 -15.23 16.82 -11.65
C ALA A 9 -13.82 16.33 -11.26
N VAL A 10 -13.07 15.77 -12.22
CA VAL A 10 -11.68 15.32 -12.01
C VAL A 10 -10.75 16.50 -11.75
N ASN A 11 -10.92 17.62 -12.46
CA ASN A 11 -10.16 18.83 -12.18
C ASN A 11 -10.50 19.41 -10.80
N ASP A 12 -11.77 19.37 -10.40
CA ASP A 12 -12.18 19.83 -9.07
C ASP A 12 -11.52 19.00 -7.97
N LEU A 13 -11.52 17.66 -8.12
CA LEU A 13 -10.82 16.75 -7.20
C LEU A 13 -9.32 16.99 -7.18
N ARG A 14 -8.71 17.16 -8.35
CA ARG A 14 -7.30 17.47 -8.46
C ARG A 14 -6.96 18.74 -7.71
N ASN A 15 -7.70 19.82 -7.95
CA ASN A 15 -7.47 21.11 -7.31
C ASN A 15 -7.64 21.01 -5.79
N GLY A 16 -8.66 20.28 -5.32
CA GLY A 16 -8.86 20.01 -3.90
C GLY A 16 -7.68 19.28 -3.26
N LEU A 17 -7.18 18.22 -3.91
CA LEU A 17 -6.02 17.46 -3.42
C LEU A 17 -4.72 18.28 -3.46
N CYS A 18 -4.46 19.00 -4.56
CA CYS A 18 -3.31 19.88 -4.70
C CYS A 18 -3.27 20.96 -3.62
N ALA A 19 -4.43 21.53 -3.26
CA ALA A 19 -4.52 22.57 -2.24
C ALA A 19 -4.16 22.09 -0.82
N GLN A 20 -4.27 20.78 -0.55
CA GLN A 20 -4.06 20.22 0.80
C GLN A 20 -2.76 19.42 0.93
N VAL A 21 -2.25 18.88 -0.19
CA VAL A 21 -1.18 17.87 -0.19
C VAL A 21 -0.01 18.33 -1.06
N SER A 22 -0.11 18.14 -2.38
CA SER A 22 0.91 18.53 -3.36
C SER A 22 0.38 18.38 -4.79
N ASP A 23 1.10 18.93 -5.76
CA ASP A 23 0.80 18.79 -7.19
C ASP A 23 0.83 17.33 -7.71
N ASN A 24 1.41 16.42 -6.92
CA ASN A 24 1.53 15.01 -7.25
C ASN A 24 0.40 14.14 -6.69
N ALA A 25 -0.55 14.71 -5.93
CA ALA A 25 -1.61 13.96 -5.28
C ALA A 25 -2.61 13.31 -6.25
N LEU A 26 -2.80 13.90 -7.44
CA LEU A 26 -3.54 13.30 -8.55
C LEU A 26 -2.89 13.71 -9.87
N LEU A 27 -2.20 12.77 -10.51
CA LEU A 27 -1.46 13.04 -11.74
C LEU A 27 -2.41 13.36 -12.91
N SER A 28 -1.92 14.09 -13.91
CA SER A 28 -2.69 14.32 -15.14
C SER A 28 -2.75 13.05 -15.97
N VAL A 29 -3.96 12.67 -16.41
CA VAL A 29 -4.13 11.60 -17.39
C VAL A 29 -3.60 12.08 -18.74
N LYS A 30 -2.51 11.48 -19.23
CA LYS A 30 -1.84 11.87 -20.48
C LYS A 30 -2.44 11.22 -21.73
N SER A 31 -3.29 10.21 -21.59
CA SER A 31 -3.94 9.55 -22.72
C SER A 31 -4.96 10.46 -23.41
N ARG A 32 -5.13 10.29 -24.72
CA ARG A 32 -6.09 11.09 -25.50
C ARG A 32 -7.53 10.84 -25.01
N PRO A 33 -8.36 11.89 -24.87
CA PRO A 33 -9.77 11.75 -24.53
C PRO A 33 -10.56 11.04 -25.67
N PRO A 34 -11.79 10.55 -25.38
CA PRO A 34 -12.67 10.04 -26.43
C PRO A 34 -12.94 11.13 -27.48
N ALA A 35 -12.82 10.77 -28.77
CA ALA A 35 -13.00 11.72 -29.88
C ALA A 35 -14.47 11.86 -30.33
N GLY A 36 -15.28 10.84 -30.06
CA GLY A 36 -16.70 10.79 -30.37
C GLY A 36 -17.51 10.30 -29.16
N ASN A 37 -18.80 10.05 -29.39
CA ASN A 37 -19.75 9.70 -28.33
C ASN A 37 -20.70 8.55 -28.68
N ASN A 38 -20.46 7.82 -29.77
CA ASN A 38 -21.39 6.81 -30.27
C ASN A 38 -20.71 5.66 -31.04
N ASP A 39 -19.41 5.47 -30.85
CA ASP A 39 -18.62 4.45 -31.52
C ASP A 39 -17.74 3.68 -30.53
N GLU A 40 -17.36 2.46 -30.91
CA GLU A 40 -16.54 1.55 -30.10
C GLU A 40 -15.17 2.14 -29.76
N ALA A 41 -14.50 2.78 -30.72
CA ALA A 41 -13.17 3.35 -30.50
C ALA A 41 -13.18 4.47 -29.45
N SER A 42 -14.22 5.31 -29.45
CA SER A 42 -14.45 6.31 -28.41
C SER A 42 -14.73 5.68 -27.05
N PHE A 43 -15.50 4.58 -27.00
CA PHE A 43 -15.75 3.88 -25.75
C PHE A 43 -14.50 3.18 -25.18
N LEU A 44 -13.67 2.58 -26.05
CA LEU A 44 -12.37 2.02 -25.70
C LEU A 44 -11.44 3.09 -25.10
N ARG A 45 -11.36 4.27 -25.75
CA ARG A 45 -10.57 5.40 -25.25
C ARG A 45 -11.07 5.89 -23.90
N LEU A 46 -12.38 6.01 -23.71
CA LEU A 46 -12.96 6.39 -22.42
C LEU A 46 -12.66 5.35 -21.34
N THR A 47 -12.79 4.06 -21.65
CA THR A 47 -12.46 2.96 -20.72
C THR A 47 -11.01 3.04 -20.29
N THR A 48 -10.10 3.21 -21.25
CA THR A 48 -8.66 3.35 -21.01
C THR A 48 -8.37 4.60 -20.17
N TRP A 49 -9.00 5.73 -20.49
CA TRP A 49 -8.82 6.98 -19.76
C TRP A 49 -9.29 6.86 -18.30
N CYS A 50 -10.48 6.27 -18.07
CA CYS A 50 -10.98 6.01 -16.71
C CYS A 50 -10.09 5.03 -15.95
N TYR A 51 -9.56 4.02 -16.62
CA TYR A 51 -8.61 3.08 -16.00
C TYR A 51 -7.34 3.80 -15.56
N ILE A 52 -6.71 4.58 -16.43
CA ILE A 52 -5.52 5.36 -16.09
C ILE A 52 -5.83 6.33 -14.95
N LEU A 53 -6.97 7.02 -15.00
CA LEU A 53 -7.39 7.92 -13.92
C LEU A 53 -7.43 7.20 -12.57
N ILE A 54 -8.08 6.05 -12.48
CA ILE A 54 -8.36 5.38 -11.20
C ILE A 54 -7.16 4.56 -10.71
N PHE A 55 -6.48 3.86 -11.61
CA PHE A 55 -5.51 2.82 -11.28
C PHE A 55 -4.06 3.23 -11.48
N GLU A 56 -3.80 4.34 -12.18
CA GLU A 56 -2.44 4.84 -12.40
C GLU A 56 -2.29 6.25 -11.80
N ALA A 57 -2.99 7.24 -12.35
CA ALA A 57 -2.87 8.63 -11.96
C ALA A 57 -3.42 8.92 -10.55
N GLY A 58 -4.55 8.31 -10.20
CA GLY A 58 -5.22 8.42 -8.90
C GLY A 58 -5.03 7.21 -8.00
N ARG A 59 -4.05 6.34 -8.32
CA ARG A 59 -3.81 5.10 -7.59
C ARG A 59 -3.64 5.31 -6.09
N VAL A 60 -2.98 6.38 -5.66
CA VAL A 60 -2.83 6.72 -4.25
C VAL A 60 -4.04 7.55 -3.79
N GLY A 61 -4.26 8.74 -4.34
CA GLY A 61 -5.29 9.67 -3.87
C GLY A 61 -6.72 9.11 -3.89
N ILE A 62 -7.19 8.58 -5.03
CA ILE A 62 -8.56 8.04 -5.16
C ILE A 62 -8.71 6.80 -4.27
N ARG A 63 -7.74 5.88 -4.28
CA ARG A 63 -7.83 4.65 -3.46
C ARG A 63 -7.80 4.95 -1.98
N TYR A 64 -7.03 5.95 -1.57
CA TYR A 64 -6.99 6.37 -0.19
C TYR A 64 -8.33 6.94 0.25
N LEU A 65 -8.94 7.84 -0.55
CA LEU A 65 -10.27 8.39 -0.28
C LEU A 65 -11.37 7.30 -0.22
N LEU A 66 -11.26 6.23 -1.00
CA LEU A 66 -12.19 5.11 -0.95
C LEU A 66 -12.08 4.25 0.33
N LYS A 67 -10.95 4.30 1.04
CA LYS A 67 -10.74 3.59 2.30
C LYS A 67 -11.26 4.38 3.52
N VAL A 68 -11.52 5.67 3.36
CA VAL A 68 -12.05 6.54 4.43
C VAL A 68 -13.50 6.17 4.72
N PRO A 69 -13.94 6.17 6.00
CA PRO A 69 -15.34 6.02 6.33
C PRO A 69 -16.23 7.01 5.55
N PRO A 70 -17.34 6.55 4.95
CA PRO A 70 -18.13 7.38 4.06
C PRO A 70 -18.68 8.64 4.76
N PRO A 71 -18.93 9.72 4.01
CA PRO A 71 -19.66 10.86 4.53
C PRO A 71 -21.01 10.41 5.08
N LEU A 72 -21.38 10.90 6.27
CA LEU A 72 -22.65 10.57 6.94
C LEU A 72 -22.89 9.06 7.22
N GLY A 73 -21.87 8.20 7.08
CA GLY A 73 -22.04 6.76 7.25
C GLY A 73 -22.74 6.06 6.08
N ASP A 74 -22.81 6.69 4.90
CA ASP A 74 -23.47 6.13 3.72
C ASP A 74 -22.65 4.98 3.08
N LEU A 75 -22.83 3.78 3.63
CA LEU A 75 -22.17 2.55 3.15
C LEU A 75 -22.57 2.20 1.71
N ALA A 76 -23.80 2.48 1.30
CA ALA A 76 -24.29 2.17 -0.04
C ALA A 76 -23.55 2.98 -1.11
N ARG A 77 -23.27 4.26 -0.86
CA ARG A 77 -22.44 5.06 -1.78
C ARG A 77 -20.99 4.61 -1.82
N SER A 78 -20.42 4.19 -0.69
CA SER A 78 -19.07 3.61 -0.64
C SER A 78 -18.97 2.31 -1.46
N GLU A 79 -19.94 1.41 -1.30
CA GLU A 79 -20.04 0.17 -2.08
C GLU A 79 -20.21 0.46 -3.58
N SER A 80 -21.05 1.44 -3.93
CA SER A 80 -21.24 1.89 -5.31
C SER A 80 -19.93 2.43 -5.92
N ALA A 81 -19.19 3.26 -5.18
CA ALA A 81 -17.91 3.80 -5.63
C ALA A 81 -16.88 2.68 -5.88
N ASN A 82 -16.80 1.69 -4.99
CA ASN A 82 -15.95 0.51 -5.18
C ASN A 82 -16.38 -0.34 -6.38
N LYS A 83 -17.70 -0.52 -6.58
CA LYS A 83 -18.25 -1.23 -7.75
C LYS A 83 -17.90 -0.53 -9.06
N ILE A 84 -17.92 0.80 -9.10
CA ILE A 84 -17.51 1.57 -10.28
C ILE A 84 -16.04 1.30 -10.61
N CYS A 85 -15.14 1.29 -9.62
CA CYS A 85 -13.74 0.92 -9.85
C CYS A 85 -13.61 -0.49 -10.43
N ASN A 86 -14.39 -1.45 -9.92
CA ASN A 86 -14.40 -2.82 -10.45
C ASN A 86 -14.90 -2.86 -11.90
N ASN A 87 -16.00 -2.17 -12.21
CA ASN A 87 -16.55 -2.09 -13.58
C ASN A 87 -15.50 -1.57 -14.58
N VAL A 88 -14.78 -0.50 -14.23
CA VAL A 88 -13.71 0.06 -15.10
C VAL A 88 -12.61 -0.96 -15.36
N ASN A 89 -12.17 -1.68 -14.32
CA ASN A 89 -11.15 -2.72 -14.46
C ASN A 89 -11.64 -3.89 -15.32
N LEU A 90 -12.88 -4.32 -15.14
CA LEU A 90 -13.50 -5.39 -15.91
C LEU A 90 -13.65 -5.00 -17.38
N LEU A 91 -14.13 -3.78 -17.67
CA LEU A 91 -14.23 -3.24 -19.03
C LEU A 91 -12.87 -3.16 -19.71
N ARG A 92 -11.83 -2.68 -19.01
CA ARG A 92 -10.45 -2.70 -19.49
C ARG A 92 -10.01 -4.14 -19.77
N THR A 93 -10.29 -5.07 -18.85
CA THR A 93 -9.92 -6.47 -19.03
C THR A 93 -10.57 -7.05 -20.29
N TRP A 94 -11.86 -6.80 -20.50
CA TRP A 94 -12.63 -7.27 -21.65
C TRP A 94 -12.08 -6.77 -22.99
N PHE A 95 -11.58 -5.54 -23.05
CA PHE A 95 -11.00 -4.98 -24.28
C PHE A 95 -9.60 -5.47 -24.63
N PHE A 96 -8.77 -5.75 -23.62
CA PHE A 96 -7.34 -5.98 -23.81
C PHE A 96 -6.90 -7.43 -23.56
N HIS A 97 -7.80 -8.29 -23.08
CA HIS A 97 -7.50 -9.68 -22.80
C HIS A 97 -8.47 -10.59 -23.54
N ASN A 98 -7.95 -11.71 -24.05
CA ASN A 98 -8.75 -12.77 -24.63
C ASN A 98 -9.42 -13.55 -23.49
N LEU A 99 -10.65 -13.18 -23.16
CA LEU A 99 -11.45 -13.86 -22.14
C LEU A 99 -12.23 -15.02 -22.75
N ASP A 100 -12.14 -16.19 -22.12
CA ASP A 100 -12.93 -17.36 -22.49
C ASP A 100 -14.43 -17.12 -22.28
N PHE A 101 -15.26 -17.91 -22.96
CA PHE A 101 -16.73 -17.79 -22.86
C PHE A 101 -17.26 -18.11 -21.46
N GLU A 102 -16.56 -18.95 -20.71
CA GLU A 102 -16.95 -19.35 -19.35
C GLU A 102 -16.42 -18.40 -18.27
N ASP A 103 -15.57 -17.44 -18.63
CA ASP A 103 -14.95 -16.51 -17.68
C ASP A 103 -16.01 -15.65 -16.96
N THR A 104 -15.93 -15.61 -15.63
CA THR A 104 -16.83 -14.84 -14.77
C THR A 104 -16.76 -13.35 -15.06
N LYS A 105 -15.58 -12.80 -15.38
CA LYS A 105 -15.39 -11.40 -15.73
C LYS A 105 -16.15 -11.03 -16.99
N ARG A 106 -16.20 -11.95 -17.97
CA ARG A 106 -16.98 -11.75 -19.19
C ARG A 106 -18.47 -11.63 -18.88
N LYS A 107 -19.00 -12.48 -17.98
CA LYS A 107 -20.40 -12.41 -17.53
C LYS A 107 -20.69 -11.09 -16.81
N GLU A 108 -19.81 -10.64 -15.94
CA GLU A 108 -19.96 -9.36 -15.23
C GLU A 108 -19.98 -8.16 -16.18
N VAL A 109 -19.11 -8.15 -17.19
CA VAL A 109 -19.12 -7.11 -18.24
C VAL A 109 -20.40 -7.15 -19.06
N SER A 110 -20.89 -8.33 -19.44
CA SER A 110 -22.18 -8.47 -20.11
C SER A 110 -23.34 -7.97 -19.25
N ASN A 111 -23.32 -8.19 -17.93
CA ASN A 111 -24.31 -7.64 -17.01
C ASN A 111 -24.23 -6.10 -16.96
N TRP A 112 -23.03 -5.54 -16.99
CA TRP A 112 -22.85 -4.09 -17.09
C TRP A 112 -23.42 -3.55 -18.41
N PHE A 113 -23.15 -4.20 -19.56
CA PHE A 113 -23.73 -3.81 -20.84
C PHE A 113 -25.26 -3.90 -20.86
N LEU A 114 -25.84 -4.96 -20.28
CA LEU A 114 -27.29 -5.09 -20.11
C LEU A 114 -27.86 -3.93 -19.30
N ALA A 115 -27.19 -3.51 -18.21
CA ALA A 115 -27.62 -2.38 -17.41
C ALA A 115 -27.64 -1.08 -18.24
N GLN A 116 -26.59 -0.81 -19.01
CA GLN A 116 -26.42 0.45 -19.75
C GLN A 116 -27.20 0.52 -21.07
N CYS A 117 -27.20 -0.54 -21.86
CA CYS A 117 -27.68 -0.52 -23.25
C CYS A 117 -28.65 -1.67 -23.61
N LYS A 118 -29.05 -2.49 -22.63
CA LYS A 118 -30.03 -3.59 -22.78
C LYS A 118 -29.61 -4.71 -23.73
N VAL A 119 -28.31 -4.83 -24.03
CA VAL A 119 -27.73 -5.93 -24.80
C VAL A 119 -26.51 -6.50 -24.09
N ILE A 120 -26.19 -7.77 -24.34
CA ILE A 120 -25.04 -8.47 -23.72
C ILE A 120 -23.68 -8.04 -24.28
N SER A 121 -23.67 -7.43 -25.47
CA SER A 121 -22.50 -6.90 -26.15
C SER A 121 -22.94 -5.77 -27.11
N PRO A 122 -22.36 -4.56 -27.01
CA PRO A 122 -22.69 -3.45 -27.91
C PRO A 122 -22.19 -3.72 -29.33
N THR A 123 -22.94 -3.28 -30.32
CA THR A 123 -22.65 -3.50 -31.76
C THR A 123 -23.11 -2.30 -32.59
N GLU A 124 -24.25 -1.70 -32.23
CA GLU A 124 -24.80 -0.52 -32.88
C GLU A 124 -24.33 0.79 -32.24
N LYS A 125 -24.34 1.88 -33.02
CA LYS A 125 -24.02 3.24 -32.54
C LYS A 125 -24.85 3.66 -31.31
N LYS A 126 -26.13 3.24 -31.25
CA LYS A 126 -27.01 3.53 -30.11
C LYS A 126 -26.54 2.83 -28.83
N HIS A 127 -26.00 1.61 -28.94
CA HIS A 127 -25.46 0.84 -27.81
C HIS A 127 -24.20 1.54 -27.27
N TRP A 128 -23.25 1.85 -28.15
CA TRP A 128 -22.02 2.56 -27.77
C TRP A 128 -22.29 3.93 -27.13
N LYS A 129 -23.25 4.68 -27.67
CA LYS A 129 -23.67 5.96 -27.07
C LYS A 129 -24.20 5.80 -25.65
N ALA A 130 -24.99 4.76 -25.40
CA ALA A 130 -25.50 4.45 -24.06
C ALA A 130 -24.36 4.03 -23.12
N CYS A 131 -23.44 3.17 -23.55
CA CYS A 131 -22.28 2.76 -22.76
C CYS A 131 -21.35 3.93 -22.41
N ILE A 132 -21.05 4.83 -23.36
CA ILE A 132 -20.24 6.03 -23.11
C ILE A 132 -20.92 6.93 -22.08
N LYS A 133 -22.23 7.20 -22.23
CA LYS A 133 -23.00 7.98 -21.26
C LYS A 133 -23.01 7.33 -19.88
N GLY A 134 -23.17 6.00 -19.82
CA GLY A 134 -23.15 5.21 -18.59
C GLY A 134 -21.81 5.30 -17.87
N LEU A 135 -20.71 5.06 -18.58
CA LEU A 135 -19.36 5.14 -18.02
C LEU A 135 -18.97 6.57 -17.60
N CYS A 136 -19.38 7.60 -18.35
CA CYS A 136 -19.18 8.98 -17.92
C CYS A 136 -19.97 9.29 -16.64
N LYS A 137 -21.19 8.74 -16.52
CA LYS A 137 -22.02 8.91 -15.32
C LYS A 137 -21.36 8.26 -14.11
N GLU A 138 -21.03 6.98 -14.21
CA GLU A 138 -20.36 6.21 -13.15
C GLU A 138 -19.03 6.87 -12.74
N GLY A 139 -18.19 7.24 -13.71
CA GLY A 139 -16.93 7.93 -13.41
C GLY A 139 -17.14 9.26 -12.68
N THR A 140 -18.16 10.04 -13.05
CA THR A 140 -18.43 11.31 -12.38
C THR A 140 -18.94 11.08 -10.97
N GLU A 141 -19.82 10.09 -10.77
CA GLU A 141 -20.34 9.73 -9.44
C GLU A 141 -19.23 9.31 -8.48
N LEU A 142 -18.25 8.52 -8.96
CA LEU A 142 -17.06 8.16 -8.20
C LEU A 142 -16.27 9.41 -7.78
N ILE A 143 -16.00 10.33 -8.71
CA ILE A 143 -15.16 11.49 -8.44
C ILE A 143 -15.88 12.50 -7.53
N VAL A 144 -17.19 12.67 -7.69
CA VAL A 144 -18.03 13.46 -6.77
C VAL A 144 -17.99 12.86 -5.36
N TYR A 145 -18.10 11.54 -5.22
CA TYR A 145 -17.94 10.88 -3.93
C TYR A 145 -16.57 11.16 -3.30
N CYS A 146 -15.48 11.03 -4.06
CA CYS A 146 -14.14 11.35 -3.58
C CYS A 146 -14.01 12.82 -3.14
N ASN A 147 -14.62 13.75 -3.87
CA ASN A 147 -14.65 15.17 -3.50
C ASN A 147 -15.37 15.40 -2.18
N GLU A 148 -16.53 14.77 -1.98
CA GLU A 148 -17.28 14.90 -0.73
C GLU A 148 -16.52 14.34 0.47
N VAL A 149 -15.82 13.20 0.30
CA VAL A 149 -14.92 12.64 1.32
C VAL A 149 -13.82 13.63 1.65
N LEU A 150 -13.15 14.17 0.63
CA LEU A 150 -12.07 15.14 0.80
C LEU A 150 -12.56 16.41 1.52
N SER A 151 -13.70 16.96 1.11
CA SER A 151 -14.30 18.15 1.76
C SER A 151 -14.66 17.89 3.22
N LYS A 152 -15.19 16.70 3.54
CA LYS A 152 -15.50 16.31 4.92
C LYS A 152 -14.24 16.28 5.79
N ILE A 153 -13.16 15.69 5.28
CA ILE A 153 -11.89 15.63 6.02
C ILE A 153 -11.29 17.02 6.18
N ALA A 154 -11.27 17.82 5.12
CA ALA A 154 -10.72 19.17 5.15
C ALA A 154 -11.46 20.10 6.12
N ALA A 155 -12.71 19.79 6.47
CA ALA A 155 -13.52 20.49 7.46
C ALA A 155 -13.41 19.92 8.89
N SER A 156 -12.71 18.79 9.10
CA SER A 156 -12.49 18.21 10.43
C SER A 156 -11.23 18.81 11.06
N GLU A 157 -11.33 19.47 12.21
CA GLU A 157 -10.14 20.00 12.91
C GLU A 157 -9.28 18.88 13.53
N GLU A 158 -9.90 17.77 13.91
CA GLU A 158 -9.20 16.66 14.60
C GLU A 158 -8.50 15.72 13.61
N ASP A 159 -9.16 15.38 12.49
CA ASP A 159 -8.69 14.33 11.59
C ASP A 159 -7.83 14.86 10.43
N LYS A 160 -7.92 16.16 10.13
CA LYS A 160 -7.33 16.76 8.92
C LYS A 160 -5.82 16.57 8.86
N GLU A 161 -5.11 16.92 9.92
CA GLU A 161 -3.64 16.85 9.94
C GLU A 161 -3.16 15.41 9.80
N ILE A 162 -3.71 14.50 10.60
CA ILE A 162 -3.36 13.07 10.56
C ILE A 162 -3.61 12.48 9.17
N PHE A 163 -4.77 12.81 8.57
CA PHE A 163 -5.13 12.30 7.25
C PHE A 163 -4.18 12.80 6.16
N PHE A 164 -3.94 14.12 6.10
CA PHE A 164 -3.10 14.67 5.03
C PHE A 164 -1.63 14.30 5.23
N GLU A 165 -1.14 14.18 6.46
CA GLU A 165 0.20 13.65 6.73
C GLU A 165 0.36 12.21 6.24
N ASP A 166 -0.60 11.31 6.51
CA ASP A 166 -0.56 9.94 5.98
C ASP A 166 -0.63 9.91 4.44
N LEU A 167 -1.49 10.76 3.84
CA LEU A 167 -1.59 10.86 2.38
C LEU A 167 -0.28 11.39 1.75
N ILE A 168 0.34 12.42 2.34
CA ILE A 168 1.65 12.95 1.92
C ILE A 168 2.69 11.83 1.98
N ASN A 169 2.78 11.12 3.12
CA ASN A 169 3.74 10.03 3.31
C ASN A 169 3.56 8.92 2.27
N ARG A 170 2.33 8.61 1.86
CA ARG A 170 2.03 7.64 0.79
C ARG A 170 2.44 8.12 -0.59
N ILE A 171 2.22 9.41 -0.90
CA ILE A 171 2.54 10.00 -2.21
C ILE A 171 4.05 10.17 -2.36
N GLU A 172 4.70 10.78 -1.38
CA GLU A 172 6.13 11.09 -1.45
C GLU A 172 6.99 9.85 -1.25
N ARG A 173 6.45 8.81 -0.58
CA ARG A 173 7.19 7.61 -0.14
C ARG A 173 8.47 7.96 0.63
N ASN A 174 8.56 9.19 1.13
CA ASN A 174 9.73 9.75 1.76
C ASN A 174 9.50 9.77 3.26
N TRP A 175 10.08 8.81 3.96
CA TRP A 175 9.99 8.72 5.40
C TRP A 175 11.18 9.46 6.04
N PRO A 176 10.95 10.55 6.78
CA PRO A 176 11.99 11.22 7.53
C PRO A 176 12.65 10.27 8.52
N ALA A 177 13.94 10.46 8.78
CA ALA A 177 14.68 9.57 9.68
C ALA A 177 14.06 9.51 11.09
N TYR A 178 13.53 10.62 11.60
CA TYR A 178 12.94 10.70 12.94
C TYR A 178 11.65 9.89 13.09
N GLU A 179 10.90 9.62 12.01
CA GLU A 179 9.70 8.78 12.08
C GLU A 179 10.03 7.33 12.44
N PHE A 180 11.22 6.85 12.06
CA PHE A 180 11.71 5.53 12.46
C PHE A 180 12.08 5.48 13.94
N ASP A 181 12.44 6.60 14.57
CA ASP A 181 12.89 6.61 15.97
C ASP A 181 11.79 6.14 16.91
N LYS A 182 10.55 6.62 16.70
CA LYS A 182 9.38 6.19 17.47
C LYS A 182 9.13 4.69 17.32
N LEU A 183 9.25 4.16 16.11
CA LEU A 183 9.03 2.74 15.83
C LEU A 183 10.09 1.85 16.47
N VAL A 184 11.36 2.24 16.38
CA VAL A 184 12.48 1.54 17.02
C VAL A 184 12.35 1.57 18.55
N SER A 185 12.02 2.72 19.11
CA SER A 185 11.79 2.88 20.56
C SER A 185 10.67 1.97 21.04
N ASN A 186 9.52 1.95 20.35
CA ASN A 186 8.40 1.09 20.69
C ASN A 186 8.77 -0.40 20.57
N ALA A 187 9.47 -0.79 19.50
CA ALA A 187 9.90 -2.17 19.30
C ALA A 187 10.86 -2.65 20.41
N ALA A 188 11.83 -1.81 20.82
CA ALA A 188 12.72 -2.13 21.94
C ALA A 188 11.96 -2.21 23.28
N SER A 189 11.02 -1.28 23.49
CA SER A 189 10.17 -1.26 24.69
C SER A 189 9.32 -2.52 24.83
N HIS A 190 8.78 -3.05 23.73
CA HIS A 190 7.98 -4.29 23.73
C HIS A 190 8.76 -5.53 24.17
N ILE A 191 10.08 -5.54 23.97
CA ILE A 191 10.95 -6.63 24.42
C ILE A 191 11.65 -6.32 25.75
N GLY A 192 11.35 -5.17 26.37
CA GLY A 192 11.92 -4.75 27.66
C GLY A 192 13.37 -4.31 27.59
N GLU A 193 13.88 -3.99 26.40
CA GLU A 193 15.29 -3.65 26.19
C GLU A 193 15.49 -2.15 25.97
N ASN A 194 16.67 -1.65 26.34
CA ASN A 194 17.06 -0.27 26.07
C ASN A 194 18.04 -0.23 24.88
N LEU A 195 17.72 0.59 23.88
CA LEU A 195 18.46 0.67 22.63
C LEU A 195 18.78 2.14 22.31
N ASP A 196 20.01 2.42 21.87
CA ASP A 196 20.32 3.71 21.24
C ASP A 196 19.60 3.78 19.88
N VAL A 197 18.39 4.32 19.92
CA VAL A 197 17.47 4.43 18.79
C VAL A 197 18.12 5.10 17.58
N VAL A 198 18.83 6.21 17.81
CA VAL A 198 19.43 7.03 16.75
C VAL A 198 20.56 6.26 16.08
N LYS A 199 21.44 5.64 16.86
CA LYS A 199 22.55 4.85 16.34
C LYS A 199 22.06 3.62 15.59
N PHE A 200 21.08 2.89 16.15
CA PHE A 200 20.51 1.71 15.52
C PHE A 200 19.82 2.06 14.19
N ARG A 201 18.99 3.11 14.18
CA ARG A 201 18.37 3.63 12.97
C ARG A 201 19.41 3.97 11.92
N ASN A 202 20.46 4.74 12.25
CA ASN A 202 21.45 5.17 11.27
C ASN A 202 22.12 3.99 10.53
N ILE A 203 22.26 2.83 11.18
CA ILE A 203 22.81 1.61 10.56
C ILE A 203 21.82 1.00 9.56
N LYS A 204 20.52 1.04 9.85
CA LYS A 204 19.48 0.31 9.10
C LYS A 204 18.64 1.18 8.16
N LEU A 205 18.73 2.51 8.27
CA LEU A 205 17.84 3.47 7.61
C LEU A 205 17.79 3.29 6.09
N SER A 206 18.93 3.11 5.43
CA SER A 206 19.00 2.92 3.99
C SER A 206 18.28 1.64 3.55
N THR A 207 18.49 0.54 4.26
CA THR A 207 17.84 -0.74 4.02
C THR A 207 16.32 -0.67 4.22
N TRP A 208 15.86 0.02 5.27
CA TRP A 208 14.43 0.20 5.51
C TRP A 208 13.78 1.05 4.43
N ARG A 209 14.41 2.15 4.02
CA ARG A 209 13.90 2.98 2.90
C ARG A 209 13.80 2.19 1.61
N GLN A 210 14.86 1.46 1.25
CA GLN A 210 14.85 0.62 0.05
C GLN A 210 13.76 -0.46 0.10
N TYR A 211 13.53 -1.07 1.26
CA TYR A 211 12.45 -2.03 1.45
C TYR A 211 11.06 -1.39 1.28
N LEU A 212 10.85 -0.20 1.84
CA LEU A 212 9.59 0.54 1.74
C LEU A 212 9.30 1.03 0.32
N GLU A 213 10.31 1.47 -0.42
CA GLU A 213 10.18 1.86 -1.83
C GLU A 213 9.69 0.70 -2.73
N GLN A 214 10.09 -0.53 -2.39
CA GLN A 214 9.70 -1.75 -3.10
C GLN A 214 8.30 -2.24 -2.73
N GLN A 215 7.66 -1.67 -1.71
CA GLN A 215 6.31 -2.08 -1.33
C GLN A 215 5.28 -1.66 -2.39
N PRO A 216 4.18 -2.42 -2.52
CA PRO A 216 3.02 -2.01 -3.31
C PRO A 216 2.55 -0.60 -2.91
N GLU A 217 2.06 0.18 -3.87
CA GLU A 217 1.65 1.56 -3.61
C GLU A 217 0.46 1.71 -2.67
N ASP A 218 -0.37 0.69 -2.60
CA ASP A 218 -1.53 0.61 -1.72
C ASP A 218 -1.22 -0.03 -0.36
N ALA A 219 0.03 -0.46 -0.14
CA ALA A 219 0.50 -1.01 1.11
C ALA A 219 0.39 0.01 2.24
N ASP A 220 0.17 -0.50 3.45
CA ASP A 220 0.32 0.28 4.65
C ASP A 220 1.82 0.37 4.99
N LEU A 221 2.48 1.41 4.46
CA LEU A 221 3.93 1.61 4.66
C LEU A 221 4.29 1.73 6.15
N ARG A 222 3.39 2.26 6.99
CA ARG A 222 3.62 2.32 8.45
C ARG A 222 3.65 0.93 9.05
N ARG A 223 2.66 0.10 8.72
CA ARG A 223 2.63 -1.30 9.17
C ARG A 223 3.85 -2.09 8.68
N GLU A 224 4.23 -1.92 7.41
CA GLU A 224 5.40 -2.58 6.85
C GLU A 224 6.71 -2.10 7.49
N ALA A 225 6.83 -0.80 7.77
CA ALA A 225 7.95 -0.22 8.52
C ALA A 225 8.03 -0.80 9.93
N THR A 226 6.91 -0.83 10.66
CA THR A 226 6.85 -1.46 12.00
C THR A 226 7.32 -2.90 11.94
N ARG A 227 6.82 -3.70 10.98
CA ARG A 227 7.15 -5.11 10.85
C ARG A 227 8.64 -5.37 10.60
N ILE A 228 9.26 -4.61 9.70
CA ILE A 228 10.69 -4.78 9.40
C ILE A 228 11.58 -4.30 10.55
N ILE A 229 11.18 -3.23 11.24
CA ILE A 229 11.90 -2.68 12.39
C ILE A 229 11.82 -3.64 13.58
N GLU A 230 10.63 -4.16 13.91
CA GLU A 230 10.45 -5.13 14.98
C GLU A 230 11.32 -6.37 14.75
N ARG A 231 11.35 -6.90 13.52
CA ARG A 231 12.25 -8.00 13.15
C ARG A 231 13.71 -7.62 13.38
N ASP A 232 14.16 -6.49 12.86
CA ASP A 232 15.57 -6.09 12.93
C ASP A 232 16.02 -5.78 14.38
N VAL A 233 15.14 -5.20 15.20
CA VAL A 233 15.38 -4.98 16.64
C VAL A 233 15.46 -6.34 17.35
N HIS A 234 14.53 -7.24 17.09
CA HIS A 234 14.57 -8.60 17.65
C HIS A 234 15.87 -9.33 17.26
N ASP A 235 16.31 -9.20 16.01
CA ASP A 235 17.55 -9.82 15.53
C ASP A 235 18.80 -9.17 16.15
N HIS A 236 18.77 -7.86 16.41
CA HIS A 236 19.84 -7.16 17.12
C HIS A 236 20.09 -7.76 18.50
N PHE A 237 19.04 -7.95 19.29
CA PHE A 237 19.16 -8.53 20.63
C PHE A 237 19.37 -10.05 20.61
N ARG A 238 18.91 -10.78 19.59
CA ARG A 238 19.31 -12.19 19.38
C ARG A 238 20.79 -12.35 19.06
N SER A 239 21.42 -11.34 18.47
CA SER A 239 22.80 -11.43 17.99
C SER A 239 23.86 -11.16 19.05
N ILE A 240 23.47 -10.60 20.20
CA ILE A 240 24.37 -10.30 21.32
C ILE A 240 24.27 -11.44 22.32
N LEU A 241 25.20 -12.39 22.23
CA LEU A 241 25.38 -13.37 23.29
C LEU A 241 25.83 -12.65 24.57
N PRO A 242 25.37 -13.10 25.75
CA PRO A 242 25.81 -12.55 27.04
C PRO A 242 27.27 -12.94 27.38
N VAL A 243 27.95 -13.62 26.44
CA VAL A 243 29.32 -14.11 26.54
C VAL A 243 30.08 -13.77 25.28
N THR A 244 31.35 -13.49 25.42
CA THR A 244 32.28 -13.22 24.33
C THR A 244 32.83 -14.53 23.74
N THR A 245 33.32 -14.47 22.50
CA THR A 245 34.04 -15.59 21.89
C THR A 245 35.25 -16.02 22.73
N GLN A 246 35.93 -15.08 23.38
CA GLN A 246 37.08 -15.37 24.24
C GLN A 246 36.69 -16.17 25.49
N GLU A 247 35.55 -15.86 26.11
CA GLU A 247 35.04 -16.60 27.26
C GLU A 247 34.62 -18.03 26.87
N ILE A 248 33.95 -18.18 25.72
CA ILE A 248 33.61 -19.50 25.14
C ILE A 248 34.88 -20.32 24.91
N MET A 249 35.89 -19.75 24.25
CA MET A 249 37.17 -20.41 23.99
C MET A 249 37.88 -20.80 25.30
N THR A 250 37.86 -19.93 26.30
CA THR A 250 38.52 -20.18 27.60
C THR A 250 37.83 -21.31 28.37
N VAL A 251 36.49 -21.33 28.39
CA VAL A 251 35.70 -22.35 29.11
C VAL A 251 35.79 -23.73 28.45
N LEU A 252 35.84 -23.77 27.13
CA LEU A 252 35.91 -25.00 26.35
C LEU A 252 37.35 -25.46 26.04
N GLY A 253 38.36 -24.62 26.32
CA GLY A 253 39.76 -24.91 26.02
C GLY A 253 40.04 -25.00 24.52
N LEU A 254 39.35 -24.21 23.71
CA LEU A 254 39.46 -24.22 22.24
C LEU A 254 40.48 -23.19 21.74
N ASP A 255 41.31 -23.61 20.80
CA ASP A 255 42.14 -22.70 20.00
C ASP A 255 41.32 -22.05 18.86
N PRO A 256 41.75 -20.90 18.32
CA PRO A 256 41.06 -20.26 17.19
C PRO A 256 40.91 -21.21 15.99
N GLY A 257 39.68 -21.50 15.59
CA GLY A 257 39.42 -22.43 14.48
C GLY A 257 37.94 -22.69 14.21
N PRO A 258 37.62 -23.62 13.29
CA PRO A 258 36.24 -23.98 12.93
C PRO A 258 35.40 -24.42 14.13
N GLU A 259 36.00 -25.09 15.11
CA GLU A 259 35.34 -25.57 16.33
C GLU A 259 34.75 -24.41 17.16
N VAL A 260 35.43 -23.26 17.20
CA VAL A 260 34.92 -22.04 17.87
C VAL A 260 33.64 -21.55 17.22
N ARG A 261 33.50 -21.69 15.89
CA ARG A 261 32.26 -21.32 15.18
C ARG A 261 31.11 -22.23 15.61
N ASP A 262 31.33 -23.53 15.67
CA ASP A 262 30.31 -24.49 16.11
C ASP A 262 29.89 -24.23 17.57
N ALA A 263 30.85 -23.83 18.43
CA ALA A 263 30.57 -23.44 19.81
C ALA A 263 29.74 -22.14 19.90
N ILE A 264 29.98 -21.18 19.00
CA ILE A 264 29.17 -19.96 18.90
C ILE A 264 27.75 -20.27 18.40
N GLU A 265 27.59 -21.19 17.44
CA GLU A 265 26.27 -21.60 16.95
C GLU A 265 25.48 -22.36 18.04
N LEU A 266 26.15 -23.23 18.81
CA LEU A 266 25.51 -23.94 19.93
C LEU A 266 25.12 -23.00 21.08
N SER A 267 25.98 -22.04 21.44
CA SER A 267 25.65 -21.02 22.44
C SER A 267 24.49 -20.13 22.00
N ARG A 268 24.36 -19.82 20.70
CA ARG A 268 23.16 -19.17 20.15
C ARG A 268 21.91 -20.03 20.28
N SER A 269 21.99 -21.34 20.05
CA SER A 269 20.86 -22.24 20.26
C SER A 269 20.41 -22.22 21.72
N LEU A 270 21.34 -22.34 22.67
CA LEU A 270 21.05 -22.28 24.11
C LEU A 270 20.45 -20.93 24.53
N PHE A 271 20.96 -19.83 23.97
CA PHE A 271 20.39 -18.51 24.19
C PHE A 271 18.96 -18.38 23.62
N ASN A 272 18.69 -18.99 22.47
CA ASN A 272 17.35 -19.04 21.88
C ASN A 272 16.38 -19.91 22.70
N ASP A 273 16.89 -20.94 23.37
CA ASP A 273 16.13 -21.81 24.29
C ASP A 273 15.82 -21.13 25.65
N GLY A 274 16.24 -19.87 25.84
CA GLY A 274 15.88 -19.04 26.98
C GLY A 274 16.96 -18.85 28.04
N VAL A 275 18.17 -19.37 27.83
CA VAL A 275 19.29 -19.15 28.76
C VAL A 275 19.86 -17.76 28.56
N ARG A 276 19.64 -16.84 29.50
CA ARG A 276 20.06 -15.43 29.41
C ARG A 276 21.28 -15.08 30.27
N ASP A 277 21.53 -15.86 31.32
CA ASP A 277 22.62 -15.63 32.27
C ASP A 277 23.97 -16.13 31.71
N PRO A 278 25.05 -15.33 31.72
CA PRO A 278 26.35 -15.70 31.16
C PRO A 278 26.94 -16.98 31.77
N GLU A 279 26.88 -17.13 33.09
CA GLU A 279 27.47 -18.28 33.80
C GLU A 279 26.71 -19.56 33.47
N THR A 280 25.37 -19.51 33.56
CA THR A 280 24.47 -20.61 33.19
C THR A 280 24.63 -21.01 31.73
N LEU A 281 24.82 -20.04 30.83
CA LEU A 281 25.05 -20.29 29.41
C LEU A 281 26.38 -21.03 29.19
N LEU A 282 27.47 -20.61 29.84
CA LEU A 282 28.78 -21.26 29.74
C LEU A 282 28.77 -22.67 30.35
N GLU A 283 28.09 -22.88 31.47
CA GLU A 283 27.93 -24.21 32.08
C GLU A 283 27.16 -25.17 31.16
N GLN A 284 26.02 -24.73 30.61
CA GLN A 284 25.23 -25.54 29.69
C GLN A 284 25.96 -25.78 28.37
N LEU A 285 26.70 -24.78 27.88
CA LEU A 285 27.54 -24.92 26.69
C LEU A 285 28.61 -25.98 26.93
N LYS A 286 29.32 -25.92 28.06
CA LYS A 286 30.34 -26.91 28.43
C LYS A 286 29.75 -28.32 28.52
N SER A 287 28.57 -28.45 29.11
CA SER A 287 27.86 -29.74 29.24
C SER A 287 27.44 -30.33 27.88
N LYS A 288 26.96 -29.50 26.94
CA LYS A 288 26.51 -29.96 25.62
C LYS A 288 27.62 -30.11 24.58
N TYR A 289 28.77 -29.47 24.78
CA TYR A 289 29.89 -29.46 23.84
C TYR A 289 30.95 -30.53 24.16
N SER A 290 30.95 -31.08 25.39
CA SER A 290 31.78 -32.22 25.81
C SER A 290 31.28 -33.54 25.23
#